data_AF-A0A0L6WRJ0-F1
#
_entry.id   AF-A0A0L6WRJ0-F1
#
_cell.length_a   1.000
_cell.length_b   1.000
_cell.length_c   1.000
_cell.angle_alpha   90.00
_cell.angle_beta   90.00
_cell.angle_gamma   90.00
#
_symmetry.space_group_name_H-M   'P 1'
#
loop_
_entity.id
_entity.type
_entity.pdbx_description
1 polymer ?
#
loop_
_entity_poly.entity_id
_entity_poly.type
_entity_poly.pdbx_seq_one_letter_code
_entity_poly.pdbx_strand_id
1 'polypeptide(L)'
;MPRGQITNLHLTPLSITAYSYVRHPSYTGSTTVFIGTYFWYASSGSWVRESGILGTAIGKTLIGVFLVIYLKMAISLLQHMPEEDRLMKASFGKEWEDWAHRVPCWLIPGIY
;
A
#
# COMPACT_ATOMS: atom_id res chain seq x y z
N MET A 1 33.96 -8.61 7.78
CA MET A 1 32.79 -8.77 8.67
C MET A 1 32.29 -10.20 8.56
N PRO A 2 32.20 -10.96 9.67
CA PRO A 2 31.99 -12.40 9.59
C PRO A 2 30.51 -12.76 9.40
N ARG A 3 30.27 -13.63 8.41
CA ARG A 3 29.08 -14.45 8.20
C ARG A 3 28.89 -15.37 9.41
N GLY A 4 27.89 -15.12 10.27
CA GLY A 4 27.66 -16.06 11.38
C GLY A 4 26.63 -15.67 12.44
N GLN A 5 25.71 -14.74 12.18
CA GLN A 5 24.80 -14.28 13.24
C GLN A 5 23.36 -13.99 12.75
N ILE A 6 22.81 -14.89 11.92
CA ILE A 6 21.37 -14.90 11.60
C ILE A 6 20.73 -16.28 11.80
N THR A 7 21.36 -17.12 12.63
CA THR A 7 20.78 -18.38 13.10
C THR A 7 20.38 -18.17 14.56
N ASN A 8 19.25 -17.50 14.81
CA ASN A 8 18.45 -17.52 16.06
C ASN A 8 17.34 -16.44 16.07
N LEU A 9 16.64 -16.22 14.96
CA LEU A 9 15.28 -15.68 15.02
C LEU A 9 14.37 -16.89 15.06
N HIS A 10 13.93 -17.23 16.27
CA HIS A 10 12.85 -18.18 16.51
C HIS A 10 11.71 -17.83 15.55
N LEU A 11 11.56 -18.65 14.50
CA LEU A 11 10.43 -18.59 13.58
C LEU A 11 9.19 -18.96 14.39
N THR A 12 8.54 -17.96 14.99
CA THR A 12 7.10 -18.05 15.24
C THR A 12 6.45 -18.46 13.92
N PRO A 13 5.41 -19.31 13.93
CA PRO A 13 4.87 -19.84 12.69
C PRO A 13 4.51 -18.67 11.76
N LEU A 14 5.29 -18.55 10.68
CA LEU A 14 5.19 -17.51 9.65
C LEU A 14 3.87 -17.62 8.88
N SER A 15 2.89 -18.38 9.38
CA SER A 15 1.60 -18.68 8.76
C SER A 15 0.52 -17.67 9.11
N ILE A 16 0.75 -16.77 10.08
CA ILE A 16 -0.27 -15.81 10.56
C ILE A 16 0.10 -14.35 10.24
N THR A 17 1.10 -14.10 9.39
CA THR A 17 1.46 -12.73 9.00
C THR A 17 0.76 -12.32 7.71
N ALA A 18 0.47 -11.04 7.52
CA ALA A 18 -0.15 -10.56 6.28
C ALA A 18 0.70 -10.88 5.03
N TYR A 19 2.04 -10.94 5.20
CA TYR A 19 3.01 -11.36 4.18
C TYR A 19 2.91 -12.82 3.75
N SER A 20 2.15 -13.64 4.49
CA SER A 20 1.87 -15.04 4.15
C SER A 20 0.76 -15.16 3.10
N TYR A 21 -0.04 -14.10 2.92
CA TYR A 21 -1.19 -14.06 2.01
C TYR A 21 -0.98 -13.12 0.83
N VAL A 22 -0.31 -11.98 1.04
CA VAL A 22 -0.05 -10.97 0.00
C VAL A 22 1.38 -10.44 0.11
N ARG A 23 2.01 -10.10 -1.02
CA ARG A 23 3.39 -9.59 -1.03
C ARG A 23 3.50 -8.20 -0.41
N HIS A 24 2.50 -7.34 -0.64
CA HIS A 24 2.50 -5.95 -0.16
C HIS A 24 1.25 -5.64 0.67
N PRO A 25 1.13 -6.18 1.89
CA PRO A 25 -0.06 -5.96 2.74
C PRO A 25 -0.25 -4.49 3.11
N SER A 26 0.84 -3.76 3.35
CA SER A 26 0.79 -2.32 3.62
C SER A 26 0.22 -1.54 2.45
N TYR A 27 0.54 -1.93 1.20
CA TYR A 27 0.05 -1.27 0.01
C TYR A 27 -1.46 -1.47 -0.15
N THR A 28 -1.94 -2.67 0.17
CA THR A 28 -3.38 -2.98 0.21
C THR A 28 -4.11 -2.08 1.20
N GLY A 29 -3.56 -1.92 2.41
CA GLY A 29 -4.07 -0.99 3.42
C GLY A 29 -4.06 0.45 2.93
N SER A 30 -2.94 0.91 2.36
CA SER A 30 -2.81 2.26 1.81
C SER A 30 -3.81 2.52 0.68
N THR A 31 -3.97 1.61 -0.28
CA THR A 31 -4.97 1.70 -1.35
C THR A 31 -6.39 1.79 -0.80
N THR A 32 -6.70 1.01 0.24
CA THR A 32 -8.01 1.07 0.91
C THR A 32 -8.24 2.43 1.57
N VAL A 33 -7.22 2.99 2.24
CA VAL A 33 -7.28 4.33 2.84
C VAL A 33 -7.46 5.41 1.76
N PHE A 34 -6.75 5.30 0.64
CA PHE A 34 -6.89 6.23 -0.47
C PHE A 34 -8.34 6.25 -0.96
N ILE A 35 -8.90 5.08 -1.28
CA ILE A 35 -10.28 4.92 -1.76
C ILE A 35 -11.29 5.42 -0.70
N GLY A 36 -11.12 5.01 0.55
CA GLY A 36 -12.01 5.40 1.65
C GLY A 36 -12.05 6.90 1.88
N THR A 37 -10.94 7.60 1.69
CA THR A 37 -10.86 9.06 1.83
C THR A 37 -11.67 9.79 0.75
N TYR A 38 -11.66 9.31 -0.49
CA TYR A 38 -12.53 9.86 -1.55
C TYR A 38 -14.01 9.70 -1.20
N PHE A 39 -14.40 8.51 -0.75
CA PHE A 39 -15.77 8.26 -0.32
C PHE A 39 -16.14 9.10 0.90
N TRP A 40 -15.24 9.25 1.86
CA TRP A 40 -15.48 10.07 3.03
C TRP A 40 -15.72 11.53 2.64
N TYR A 41 -14.89 12.13 1.80
CA TYR A 41 -15.14 13.50 1.33
C TYR A 41 -16.42 13.63 0.50
N ALA A 42 -16.79 12.61 -0.27
CA ALA A 42 -18.04 12.58 -1.01
C ALA A 42 -19.29 12.32 -0.13
N SER A 43 -19.12 11.74 1.06
CA SER A 43 -20.23 11.39 1.95
C SER A 43 -20.86 12.61 2.64
N SER A 44 -22.19 12.62 2.79
CA SER A 44 -22.92 13.62 3.59
C SER A 44 -22.46 13.58 5.05
N GLY A 45 -22.31 14.74 5.69
CA GLY A 45 -21.73 14.84 7.03
C GLY A 45 -20.20 14.93 7.08
N SER A 46 -19.52 14.85 5.93
CA SER A 46 -18.08 15.11 5.86
C SER A 46 -17.79 16.59 6.02
N TRP A 47 -16.66 16.93 6.62
CA TRP A 47 -16.26 18.34 6.80
C TRP A 47 -16.20 19.10 5.46
N VAL A 48 -15.80 18.45 4.36
CA VAL A 48 -15.76 19.09 3.04
C VAL A 48 -17.16 19.47 2.55
N ARG A 49 -18.20 18.67 2.86
CA ARG A 49 -19.58 18.99 2.49
C ARG A 49 -20.24 19.96 3.47
N GLU A 50 -19.94 19.87 4.76
CA GLU A 50 -20.63 20.65 5.80
C GLU A 50 -19.96 22.02 6.10
N SER A 51 -18.67 22.20 5.83
CA SER A 51 -17.93 23.44 6.17
C SER A 51 -18.29 24.65 5.30
N GLY A 52 -19.07 24.48 4.23
CA GLY A 52 -19.37 25.53 3.26
C GLY A 52 -18.20 25.90 2.34
N ILE A 53 -17.03 25.25 2.48
CA ILE A 53 -15.84 25.54 1.68
C ILE A 53 -16.08 25.39 0.17
N LEU A 54 -16.91 24.39 -0.21
CA LEU A 54 -17.32 24.15 -1.58
C LEU A 54 -18.25 25.24 -2.16
N GLY A 55 -18.73 26.18 -1.34
CA GLY A 55 -19.47 27.36 -1.81
C GLY A 55 -18.58 28.40 -2.48
N THR A 56 -17.26 28.34 -2.26
CA THR A 56 -16.29 29.31 -2.78
C THR A 56 -15.46 28.73 -3.92
N ALA A 57 -15.07 29.57 -4.89
CA ALA A 57 -14.19 29.15 -5.98
C ALA A 57 -12.82 28.67 -5.45
N ILE A 58 -12.25 29.40 -4.48
CA ILE A 58 -10.97 29.05 -3.86
C ILE A 58 -11.07 27.70 -3.14
N GLY A 59 -12.12 27.47 -2.37
CA GLY A 59 -12.33 26.21 -1.65
C GLY A 59 -12.45 25.02 -2.59
N LYS A 60 -13.22 25.14 -3.68
CA LYS A 60 -13.30 24.10 -4.72
C LYS A 60 -11.93 23.80 -5.33
N THR A 61 -11.14 24.83 -5.64
CA THR A 61 -9.79 24.65 -6.20
C THR A 61 -8.87 23.95 -5.21
N LEU A 62 -8.86 24.34 -3.94
CA LEU A 62 -8.02 23.71 -2.91
C LEU A 62 -8.36 22.23 -2.71
N ILE A 63 -9.66 21.90 -2.60
CA ILE A 63 -10.11 20.51 -2.49
C ILE A 63 -9.76 19.73 -3.76
N GLY A 64 -9.95 20.31 -4.95
CA GLY A 64 -9.58 19.68 -6.22
C GLY A 64 -8.08 19.37 -6.29
N VAL A 65 -7.22 20.33 -5.95
CA VAL A 65 -5.77 20.14 -5.90
C VAL A 65 -5.39 19.07 -4.89
N PHE A 66 -5.99 19.09 -3.69
CA PHE A 66 -5.76 18.07 -2.68
C PHE A 66 -6.10 16.67 -3.21
N LEU A 67 -7.27 16.49 -3.82
CA LEU A 67 -7.70 15.20 -4.37
C LEU A 67 -6.78 14.71 -5.50
N VAL A 68 -6.26 15.61 -6.33
CA VAL A 68 -5.29 15.29 -7.38
C VAL A 68 -3.94 14.86 -6.80
N ILE A 69 -3.41 15.59 -5.81
CA ILE A 69 -2.16 15.20 -5.13
C ILE A 69 -2.33 13.82 -4.48
N TYR A 70 -3.44 13.61 -3.80
CA TYR A 70 -3.76 12.36 -3.13
C TYR A 70 -3.87 11.19 -4.13
N LEU A 71 -4.44 11.43 -5.31
CA LEU A 71 -4.51 10.44 -6.39
C LEU A 71 -3.11 10.09 -6.90
N LYS A 72 -2.27 11.12 -7.12
CA LYS A 72 -0.89 10.92 -7.55
C LYS A 72 -0.09 10.12 -6.53
N MET A 73 -0.30 10.33 -5.24
CA MET A 73 0.35 9.53 -4.19
C MET A 73 -0.06 8.06 -4.28
N ALA A 74 -1.36 7.78 -4.48
CA ALA A 74 -1.86 6.41 -4.64
C ALA A 74 -1.25 5.72 -5.87
N ILE A 75 -1.20 6.40 -7.02
CA ILE A 75 -0.61 5.86 -8.25
C ILE A 75 0.89 5.65 -8.08
N SER A 76 1.60 6.62 -7.50
CA SER A 76 3.03 6.53 -7.25
C SER A 76 3.35 5.31 -6.40
N LEU A 77 2.58 5.05 -5.33
CA LEU A 77 2.76 3.88 -4.49
C LEU A 77 2.67 2.59 -5.33
N LEU A 78 1.62 2.43 -6.14
CA LEU A 78 1.46 1.26 -7.00
C LEU A 78 2.58 1.09 -8.04
N GLN A 79 3.14 2.19 -8.53
CA GLN A 79 4.26 2.18 -9.48
C GLN A 79 5.61 1.82 -8.84
N HIS A 80 5.82 2.06 -7.55
CA HIS A 80 7.07 1.73 -6.86
C HIS A 80 7.18 0.24 -6.50
N MET A 81 6.03 -0.43 -6.35
CA MET A 81 5.95 -1.81 -5.92
C MET A 81 6.79 -2.80 -6.75
N PRO A 82 6.81 -2.77 -8.10
CA PRO A 82 7.64 -3.69 -8.87
C PRO A 82 9.14 -3.48 -8.67
N GLU A 83 9.57 -2.24 -8.40
CA GLU A 83 10.97 -1.94 -8.14
C GLU A 83 11.39 -2.44 -6.76
N GLU A 84 10.54 -2.31 -5.74
CA GLU A 84 10.78 -2.92 -4.42
C GLU A 84 10.91 -4.44 -4.54
N ASP A 85 9.99 -5.09 -5.27
CA ASP A 85 10.01 -6.53 -5.52
C ASP A 85 11.30 -6.96 -6.23
N ARG A 86 11.74 -6.18 -7.23
CA ARG A 86 13.01 -6.40 -7.95
C ARG A 86 14.21 -6.27 -7.02
N LEU A 87 14.23 -5.28 -6.13
CA LEU A 87 15.30 -5.08 -5.15
C LEU A 87 15.33 -6.20 -4.10
N MET A 88 14.18 -6.69 -3.68
CA MET A 88 14.08 -7.86 -2.80
C MET A 88 14.61 -9.12 -3.49
N LYS A 89 14.20 -9.35 -4.75
CA LYS A 89 14.75 -10.44 -5.57
C LYS A 89 16.27 -10.34 -5.71
N ALA A 90 16.81 -9.15 -5.97
CA ALA A 90 18.25 -8.93 -6.11
C ALA A 90 19.02 -9.19 -4.81
N SER A 91 18.40 -8.91 -3.66
CA SER A 91 19.04 -9.04 -2.34
C SER A 91 18.99 -10.46 -1.76
N PHE A 92 17.88 -11.16 -1.96
CA PHE A 92 17.61 -12.48 -1.34
C PHE A 92 17.64 -13.66 -2.33
N GLY A 93 17.59 -13.38 -3.64
CA GLY A 93 17.73 -14.39 -4.70
C GLY A 93 16.72 -15.54 -4.57
N LYS A 94 17.22 -16.77 -4.41
CA LYS A 94 16.42 -18.00 -4.40
C LYS A 94 15.40 -18.06 -3.25
N GLU A 95 15.75 -17.56 -2.07
CA GLU A 95 14.81 -17.55 -0.93
C GLU A 95 13.57 -16.69 -1.24
N TRP A 96 13.79 -15.57 -1.93
CA TRP A 96 12.72 -14.71 -2.39
C TRP A 96 11.90 -15.37 -3.50
N GLU A 97 12.53 -16.05 -4.46
CA GLU A 97 11.80 -16.78 -5.51
C GLU A 97 10.92 -17.89 -4.93
N ASP A 98 11.45 -18.69 -3.99
CA ASP A 98 10.70 -19.76 -3.35
C ASP A 98 9.53 -19.22 -2.52
N TRP A 99 9.71 -18.08 -1.84
CA TRP A 99 8.63 -17.40 -1.11
C TRP A 99 7.59 -16.78 -2.05
N ALA A 100 8.03 -16.08 -3.11
CA ALA A 100 7.17 -15.41 -4.07
C ALA A 100 6.28 -16.40 -4.86
N HIS A 101 6.75 -17.63 -5.08
CA HIS A 101 5.93 -18.72 -5.62
C HIS A 101 4.81 -19.16 -4.66
N ARG A 102 5.04 -19.15 -3.35
CA ARG A 102 4.02 -19.49 -2.35
C ARG A 102 2.99 -18.39 -2.14
N VAL A 103 3.38 -17.14 -2.38
CA VAL A 103 2.54 -15.94 -2.22
C VAL A 103 2.45 -15.21 -3.57
N PRO A 104 1.71 -15.76 -4.56
CA PRO A 104 1.63 -15.15 -5.89
C PRO A 104 0.84 -13.84 -5.91
N CYS A 105 0.00 -13.59 -4.91
CA CYS A 105 -0.82 -12.39 -4.83
C CYS A 105 -0.01 -11.15 -4.43
N TRP A 106 -0.08 -10.08 -5.23
CA TRP A 106 0.64 -8.82 -4.97
C TRP A 106 -0.08 -7.91 -3.97
N LEU A 107 -1.36 -7.62 -4.21
CA LEU A 107 -2.15 -6.66 -3.43
C LEU A 107 -3.47 -7.26 -2.93
N ILE A 108 -4.35 -7.70 -3.83
CA ILE A 108 -5.71 -8.09 -3.47
C ILE A 108 -5.79 -9.62 -3.44
N PRO A 109 -6.04 -10.25 -2.27
CA PRO A 109 -6.19 -11.70 -2.18
C PRO A 109 -7.16 -12.22 -3.25
N GLY A 110 -6.67 -13.12 -4.12
CA GLY A 110 -7.44 -13.68 -5.24
C GLY A 110 -7.27 -12.97 -6.59
N ILE A 111 -6.49 -11.88 -6.67
CA ILE A 111 -6.04 -11.27 -7.91
C ILE A 111 -4.52 -11.53 -8.04
N TYR A 112 -4.15 -12.29 -9.07
CA TYR A 112 -2.77 -12.76 -9.31
C TYR A 112 -2.10 -11.95 -10.42
#